data_AF-A0A949A623-F1
#
_entry.id   AF-A0A949A623-F1
#
_cell.length_a   1.000
_cell.length_b   1.000
_cell.length_c   1.000
_cell.angle_alpha   90.00
_cell.angle_beta   90.00
_cell.angle_gamma   90.00
#
_symmetry.space_group_name_H-M   'P 1'
#
loop_
_entity.id
_entity.type
_entity.pdbx_description
1 polymer ?
#
loop_
_entity_poly.entity_id
_entity_poly.type
_entity_poly.pdbx_seq_one_letter_code
_entity_poly.pdbx_strand_id
1 'polypeptide(L)'
;MYLFDTDIITNIFKKSPSPFLLDRLAETAKNAQHISTITISEIVYGAWKSGKPQHHLRNLEEVLLPAVNIVGFDSKAAYICGSLRARLEREGLPLGLADLEIAAIAIANDLTLISGNLRHFQRIHELKVENWLI
;
A
#
# COMPACT_ATOMS: atom_id res chain seq x y z
N MET A 1 -9.94 -3.53 9.02
CA MET A 1 -9.51 -2.32 8.28
C MET A 1 -8.31 -2.71 7.44
N TYR A 2 -8.15 -2.09 6.27
CA TYR A 2 -7.21 -2.51 5.25
C TYR A 2 -6.34 -1.34 4.78
N LEU A 3 -5.06 -1.61 4.53
CA LEU A 3 -4.12 -0.71 3.86
C LEU A 3 -3.84 -1.27 2.46
N PHE A 4 -4.15 -0.51 1.41
CA PHE A 4 -3.90 -0.93 0.04
C PHE A 4 -2.52 -0.49 -0.42
N ASP A 5 -1.72 -1.45 -0.85
CA ASP A 5 -0.42 -1.24 -1.48
C ASP A 5 -0.57 -0.63 -2.90
N THR A 6 0.51 -0.11 -3.45
CA THR A 6 0.54 0.61 -4.73
C THR A 6 0.14 -0.28 -5.90
N ASP A 7 0.48 -1.56 -5.87
CA ASP A 7 0.11 -2.51 -6.91
C ASP A 7 -1.41 -2.77 -6.95
N ILE A 8 -2.08 -2.75 -5.80
CA ILE A 8 -3.54 -2.84 -5.70
C ILE A 8 -4.18 -1.60 -6.32
N ILE A 9 -3.73 -0.41 -5.93
CA ILE A 9 -4.27 0.85 -6.46
C ILE A 9 -4.08 0.93 -7.98
N THR A 10 -2.88 0.60 -8.47
CA THR A 10 -2.62 0.59 -9.91
C THR A 10 -3.44 -0.46 -10.66
N ASN A 11 -3.80 -1.59 -10.02
CA ASN A 11 -4.68 -2.58 -10.62
C ASN A 11 -6.09 -2.03 -10.90
N ILE A 12 -6.66 -1.27 -9.97
CA ILE A 12 -8.01 -0.65 -10.09
C ILE A 12 -8.11 0.23 -11.34
N PHE A 13 -7.03 0.93 -11.71
CA PHE A 13 -6.99 1.83 -12.86
C PHE A 13 -6.61 1.15 -14.19
N LYS A 14 -6.41 -0.18 -14.23
CA LYS A 14 -6.17 -0.91 -15.48
C LYS A 14 -7.45 -0.96 -16.32
N LYS A 15 -7.30 -1.19 -17.64
CA LYS A 15 -8.44 -1.43 -18.55
C LYS A 15 -9.29 -2.64 -18.14
N SER A 16 -8.66 -3.63 -17.52
CA SER A 16 -9.28 -4.85 -17.02
C SER A 16 -8.74 -5.12 -15.61
N PRO A 17 -9.33 -4.49 -14.59
CA PRO A 17 -8.97 -4.73 -13.19
C PRO A 17 -9.37 -6.16 -12.77
N SER A 18 -8.78 -6.67 -11.70
CA SER A 18 -9.18 -7.96 -11.11
C SER A 18 -10.64 -7.91 -10.65
N PRO A 19 -11.53 -8.81 -11.12
CA PRO A 19 -12.91 -8.86 -10.64
C PRO A 19 -12.99 -9.14 -9.14
N PHE A 20 -12.16 -10.04 -8.63
CA PHE A 20 -12.10 -10.36 -7.21
C PHE A 20 -11.73 -9.14 -6.34
N LEU A 21 -10.78 -8.32 -6.82
CA LEU A 21 -10.45 -7.06 -6.16
C LEU A 21 -11.66 -6.13 -6.08
N LEU A 22 -12.38 -5.96 -7.20
CA LEU A 22 -13.55 -5.08 -7.24
C LEU A 22 -14.66 -5.56 -6.32
N ASP A 23 -14.93 -6.87 -6.27
CA ASP A 23 -15.94 -7.46 -5.39
C ASP A 23 -15.58 -7.22 -3.91
N ARG A 24 -14.32 -7.49 -3.53
CA ARG A 24 -13.83 -7.25 -2.16
C ARG A 24 -13.88 -5.77 -1.77
N LEU A 25 -13.58 -4.87 -2.70
CA LEU A 25 -13.70 -3.42 -2.46
C LEU A 25 -15.16 -3.00 -2.27
N ALA A 26 -16.10 -3.58 -3.03
CA ALA A 26 -17.53 -3.29 -2.91
C ALA A 26 -18.10 -3.78 -1.57
N GLU A 27 -17.61 -4.92 -1.06
CA GLU A 27 -17.98 -5.47 0.26
C GLU A 27 -17.31 -4.75 1.44
N THR A 28 -16.22 -4.01 1.19
CA THR A 28 -15.46 -3.33 2.23
C THR A 28 -15.99 -1.92 2.45
N ALA A 29 -16.41 -1.61 3.68
CA ALA A 29 -16.87 -0.26 4.03
C ALA A 29 -15.79 0.81 3.76
N LYS A 30 -16.20 1.98 3.26
CA LYS A 30 -15.26 3.08 2.90
C LYS A 30 -14.35 3.52 4.05
N ASN A 31 -14.85 3.53 5.28
CA ASN A 31 -14.06 3.85 6.48
C ASN A 31 -13.03 2.77 6.86
N ALA A 32 -13.09 1.60 6.23
CA ALA A 32 -12.12 0.53 6.40
C ALA A 32 -11.05 0.51 5.29
N GLN A 33 -11.14 1.39 4.30
CA GLN A 33 -10.25 1.46 3.13
C GLN A 33 -9.19 2.55 3.31
N HIS A 34 -7.91 2.18 3.31
CA HIS A 34 -6.80 3.12 3.55
C HIS A 34 -5.71 3.01 2.48
N ILE A 35 -4.99 4.10 2.23
CA ILE A 35 -3.70 4.10 1.55
C ILE A 35 -2.65 4.81 2.40
N SER A 36 -1.39 4.50 2.17
CA SER A 36 -0.29 5.17 2.86
C SER A 36 0.16 6.44 2.12
N THR A 37 0.79 7.37 2.85
CA THR A 37 1.51 8.49 2.19
C THR A 37 2.65 8.02 1.29
N ILE A 38 3.20 6.83 1.54
CA ILE A 38 4.23 6.21 0.71
C ILE A 38 3.64 5.79 -0.65
N THR A 39 2.48 5.14 -0.63
CA THR A 39 1.71 4.78 -1.84
C THR A 39 1.38 6.02 -2.68
N ILE A 40 0.99 7.13 -2.04
CA ILE A 40 0.77 8.41 -2.74
C ILE A 40 2.07 8.87 -3.41
N SER A 41 3.20 8.82 -2.71
CA SER A 41 4.51 9.19 -3.25
C SER A 41 4.87 8.36 -4.49
N GLU A 42 4.67 7.04 -4.44
CA GLU A 42 4.94 6.13 -5.55
C GLU A 42 4.05 6.39 -6.77
N ILE A 43 2.76 6.67 -6.55
CA ILE A 43 1.82 7.02 -7.62
C ILE A 43 2.23 8.35 -8.28
N VAL A 44 2.56 9.36 -7.49
CA VAL A 44 3.03 10.66 -7.99
C VAL A 44 4.33 10.51 -8.77
N TYR A 45 5.29 9.74 -8.25
CA TYR A 45 6.53 9.41 -8.95
C TYR A 45 6.25 8.72 -10.29
N GLY A 46 5.38 7.71 -10.31
CA GLY A 46 4.95 7.01 -11.52
C GLY A 46 4.26 7.93 -12.53
N ALA A 47 3.43 8.86 -12.06
CA ALA A 47 2.78 9.87 -12.89
C ALA A 47 3.82 10.76 -13.60
N TRP A 48 4.82 11.28 -12.86
CA TRP A 48 5.88 12.11 -13.43
C TRP A 48 6.82 11.36 -14.39
N LYS A 49 6.96 10.05 -14.24
CA LYS A 49 7.72 9.20 -15.17
C LYS A 49 6.92 8.83 -16.42
N SER A 50 5.61 9.03 -16.41
CA SER A 50 4.72 8.68 -17.54
C SER A 50 4.78 9.73 -18.66
N GLY A 51 4.22 9.40 -19.83
CA GLY A 51 4.01 10.36 -20.91
C GLY A 51 2.82 11.32 -20.72
N LYS A 52 2.06 11.19 -19.63
CA LYS A 52 0.82 11.98 -19.37
C LYS A 52 0.65 12.31 -17.87
N PRO A 53 1.59 13.01 -17.23
CA PRO A 53 1.58 13.25 -15.78
C PRO A 53 0.29 13.92 -15.28
N GLN A 54 -0.22 14.93 -15.99
CA GLN A 54 -1.43 15.65 -15.56
C GLN A 54 -2.67 14.75 -15.52
N HIS A 55 -2.77 13.77 -16.43
CA HIS A 55 -3.88 12.82 -16.41
C HIS A 55 -3.85 11.94 -15.16
N HIS A 56 -2.68 11.42 -14.79
CA HIS A 56 -2.53 10.55 -13.62
C HIS A 56 -2.69 11.31 -12.30
N LEU A 57 -2.12 12.52 -12.21
CA LEU A 57 -2.28 13.38 -11.02
C LEU A 57 -3.74 13.77 -10.82
N ARG A 58 -4.46 14.08 -11.90
CA ARG A 58 -5.90 14.36 -11.83
C ARG A 58 -6.70 13.16 -11.31
N ASN A 59 -6.42 11.95 -11.79
CA ASN A 59 -7.09 10.75 -11.29
C ASN A 59 -6.77 10.49 -9.80
N LEU A 60 -5.54 10.76 -9.36
CA LEU A 60 -5.18 10.68 -7.95
C LEU A 60 -6.02 11.65 -7.12
N GLU A 61 -6.05 12.93 -7.49
CA GLU A 61 -6.72 14.00 -6.73
C GLU A 61 -8.25 13.92 -6.77
N GLU A 62 -8.84 13.66 -7.94
CA GLU A 62 -10.29 13.71 -8.14
C GLU A 62 -10.99 12.36 -7.86
N VAL A 63 -10.27 11.23 -7.95
CA VAL A 63 -10.88 9.89 -7.83
C VAL A 63 -10.35 9.12 -6.62
N LEU A 64 -9.03 8.95 -6.49
CA LEU A 64 -8.48 8.09 -5.45
C LEU A 64 -8.56 8.73 -4.06
N LEU A 65 -7.97 9.92 -3.88
CA LEU A 65 -7.88 10.56 -2.56
C LEU A 65 -9.25 10.77 -1.88
N PRO A 66 -10.34 11.13 -2.60
CA PRO A 66 -11.66 11.24 -1.99
C PRO A 66 -12.31 9.89 -1.62
N ALA A 67 -11.81 8.78 -2.16
CA ALA A 67 -12.42 7.46 -1.99
C ALA A 67 -11.82 6.64 -0.83
N VAL A 68 -10.68 7.05 -0.28
CA VAL A 68 -9.91 6.29 0.72
C VAL A 68 -9.48 7.18 1.88
N ASN A 69 -9.15 6.54 3.00
CA ASN A 69 -8.53 7.21 4.15
C ASN A 69 -7.01 7.21 3.98
N ILE A 70 -6.34 8.27 4.43
CA ILE A 70 -4.88 8.39 4.31
C ILE A 70 -4.24 8.15 5.66
N VAL A 71 -3.23 7.28 5.69
CA VAL A 71 -2.41 7.02 6.89
C VAL A 71 -0.96 7.42 6.61
N GLY A 72 -0.41 8.26 7.48
CA GLY A 72 0.95 8.79 7.33
C GLY A 72 2.04 7.90 7.89
N PHE A 73 3.26 8.11 7.42
CA PHE A 73 4.47 7.61 8.07
C PHE A 73 4.84 8.51 9.26
N ASP A 74 4.22 8.25 10.41
CA ASP A 74 4.44 9.01 11.64
C ASP A 74 5.61 8.44 12.48
N SER A 75 5.86 9.04 13.66
CA SER A 75 6.91 8.58 14.56
C SER A 75 6.73 7.13 14.98
N LYS A 76 5.50 6.66 15.22
CA LYS A 76 5.24 5.27 15.63
C LYS A 76 5.62 4.31 14.52
N ALA A 77 5.20 4.59 13.29
CA ALA A 77 5.60 3.83 12.11
C ALA A 77 7.12 3.90 11.89
N ALA A 78 7.76 5.04 12.12
CA ALA A 78 9.21 5.19 11.98
C ALA A 78 10.01 4.30 12.94
N TYR A 79 9.62 4.22 14.22
CA TYR A 79 10.25 3.30 15.19
C TYR A 79 10.10 1.84 14.76
N ILE A 80 8.92 1.44 14.28
CA ILE A 80 8.66 0.09 13.79
C ILE A 80 9.50 -0.19 12.55
N CYS A 81 9.53 0.72 11.57
CA CYS A 81 10.31 0.58 10.34
C CYS A 81 11.81 0.38 10.62
N GLY A 82 12.40 1.20 11.49
CA GLY A 82 13.82 1.07 11.83
C GLY A 82 14.17 -0.26 12.49
N SER A 83 13.35 -0.70 13.46
CA SER A 83 13.55 -1.98 14.14
C SER A 83 13.33 -3.18 13.19
N LEU A 84 12.32 -3.11 12.33
CA LEU A 84 12.01 -4.11 11.33
C LEU A 84 13.13 -4.26 10.31
N ARG A 85 13.64 -3.13 9.79
CA ARG A 85 14.76 -3.10 8.85
C ARG A 85 16.00 -3.79 9.42
N ALA A 86 16.42 -3.40 10.62
CA ALA A 86 17.59 -3.97 11.27
C ALA A 86 17.42 -5.48 11.58
N ARG A 87 16.21 -5.93 11.87
CA ARG A 87 15.91 -7.36 12.06
C ARG A 87 16.03 -8.14 10.74
N LEU A 88 15.33 -7.70 9.70
CA LEU A 88 15.31 -8.38 8.40
C LEU A 88 16.70 -8.41 7.74
N GLU A 89 17.49 -7.35 7.87
CA GLU A 89 18.88 -7.34 7.40
C GLU A 89 19.74 -8.39 8.12
N ARG A 90 19.61 -8.52 9.45
CA ARG A 90 20.32 -9.56 10.22
C ARG A 90 19.90 -10.99 9.86
N GLU A 91 18.64 -11.17 9.48
CA GLU A 91 18.09 -12.45 9.05
C GLU A 91 18.42 -12.79 7.59
N GLY A 92 19.12 -11.90 6.85
CA GLY A 92 19.44 -12.10 5.43
C GLY A 92 18.22 -11.95 4.51
N LEU A 93 17.18 -11.26 4.96
CA LEU A 93 15.89 -11.09 4.31
C LEU A 93 15.55 -9.63 4.00
N PRO A 94 16.48 -8.81 3.46
CA PRO A 94 16.24 -7.38 3.28
C PRO A 94 15.02 -7.10 2.39
N LEU A 95 14.35 -5.99 2.67
CA LEU A 95 13.24 -5.43 1.89
C LEU A 95 13.57 -3.99 1.49
N GLY A 96 12.91 -3.52 0.42
CA GLY A 96 13.02 -2.12 0.01
C GLY A 96 12.49 -1.18 1.10
N LEU A 97 13.03 0.04 1.16
CA LEU A 97 12.62 1.01 2.18
C LEU A 97 11.12 1.35 2.10
N ALA A 98 10.57 1.52 0.90
CA ALA A 98 9.14 1.79 0.72
C ALA A 98 8.27 0.63 1.25
N ASP A 99 8.62 -0.63 0.93
CA ASP A 99 7.94 -1.81 1.46
C ASP A 99 8.00 -1.84 3.01
N LEU A 100 9.16 -1.51 3.59
CA LEU A 100 9.34 -1.44 5.04
C LEU A 100 8.49 -0.35 5.68
N GLU A 101 8.41 0.83 5.07
CA GLU A 101 7.59 1.95 5.54
C GLU A 101 6.10 1.61 5.47
N ILE A 102 5.63 1.01 4.36
CA ILE A 102 4.25 0.54 4.19
C ILE A 102 3.90 -0.52 5.23
N ALA A 103 4.75 -1.53 5.41
CA ALA A 103 4.56 -2.55 6.43
C ALA A 103 4.51 -1.96 7.84
N ALA A 104 5.40 -1.01 8.15
CA ALA A 104 5.43 -0.36 9.45
C ALA A 104 4.18 0.50 9.70
N ILE A 105 3.64 1.19 8.69
CA ILE A 105 2.38 1.91 8.78
C ILE A 105 1.22 0.96 9.07
N ALA A 106 1.17 -0.18 8.36
CA ALA A 106 0.14 -1.19 8.59
C ALA A 106 0.18 -1.73 10.03
N ILE A 107 1.37 -2.11 10.51
CA ILE A 107 1.57 -2.62 11.88
C ILE A 107 1.23 -1.54 12.92
N ALA A 108 1.69 -0.30 12.71
CA ALA A 108 1.44 0.81 13.63
C ALA A 108 -0.06 1.08 13.85
N ASN A 109 -0.89 0.77 12.86
CA ASN A 109 -2.32 1.07 12.84
C ASN A 109 -3.21 -0.19 12.93
N ASP A 110 -2.64 -1.38 13.18
CA ASP A 110 -3.34 -2.68 13.17
C ASP A 110 -4.19 -2.91 11.91
N LEU A 111 -3.62 -2.55 10.75
CA LEU A 111 -4.25 -2.72 9.44
C LEU A 111 -3.76 -4.01 8.78
N THR A 112 -4.66 -4.70 8.07
CA THR A 112 -4.27 -5.76 7.14
C THR A 112 -3.78 -5.14 5.84
N LEU A 113 -2.54 -5.43 5.45
CA LEU A 113 -1.99 -5.01 4.17
C LEU A 113 -2.58 -5.84 3.04
N ILE A 114 -3.12 -5.19 2.02
CA ILE A 114 -3.53 -5.84 0.78
C ILE A 114 -2.45 -5.56 -0.25
N SER A 115 -1.79 -6.63 -0.73
CA SER A 115 -0.71 -6.54 -1.72
C SER A 115 -0.68 -7.80 -2.59
N GLY A 116 -0.38 -7.65 -3.87
CA GLY A 116 -0.06 -8.77 -4.77
C GLY A 116 1.32 -9.38 -4.50
N ASN A 117 2.19 -8.67 -3.78
CA ASN A 117 3.58 -9.07 -3.51
C ASN A 117 3.74 -9.82 -2.19
N LEU A 118 2.90 -10.84 -1.93
CA LEU A 118 2.92 -11.61 -0.68
C LEU A 118 4.32 -12.07 -0.27
N ARG A 119 5.15 -12.48 -1.22
CA ARG A 119 6.52 -12.99 -0.95
C ARG A 119 7.42 -11.96 -0.24
N HIS A 120 7.21 -10.66 -0.46
CA HIS A 120 7.95 -9.60 0.24
C HIS A 120 7.51 -9.54 1.69
N PHE A 121 6.19 -9.46 1.90
CA PHE A 121 5.59 -9.16 3.20
C PHE A 121 5.46 -10.37 4.13
N GLN A 122 5.39 -11.59 3.61
CA GLN A 122 5.32 -12.83 4.40
C GLN A 122 6.53 -13.06 5.32
N ARG A 123 7.62 -12.33 5.13
CA ARG A 123 8.82 -12.34 5.99
C ARG A 123 8.59 -11.60 7.31
N ILE A 124 7.50 -10.86 7.43
CA ILE A 124 7.17 -10.02 8.57
C ILE A 124 6.03 -10.69 9.34
N HIS A 125 6.36 -11.40 10.42
CA HIS A 125 5.39 -12.19 11.19
C HIS A 125 4.29 -11.35 11.87
N GLU A 126 4.60 -10.10 12.18
CA GLU A 126 3.70 -9.14 12.81
C GLU A 126 2.69 -8.52 11.82
N LEU A 127 2.89 -8.71 10.52
CA LEU A 127 2.09 -8.10 9.48
C LEU A 127 1.01 -9.07 8.98
N LYS A 128 -0.25 -8.67 9.13
CA LYS A 128 -1.37 -9.33 8.44
C LYS A 128 -1.34 -8.91 6.98
N VAL A 129 -1.24 -9.87 6.07
CA VAL A 129 -1.21 -9.60 4.62
C VAL A 129 -2.17 -10.53 3.88
N GLU A 130 -2.94 -9.95 2.96
CA GLU A 130 -3.83 -10.67 2.05
C GLU A 130 -3.54 -10.25 0.60
N ASN A 131 -3.88 -11.13 -0.35
CA ASN A 131 -3.82 -10.83 -1.77
C ASN A 131 -5.23 -10.85 -2.34
N TRP A 132 -5.67 -9.72 -2.89
CA TRP A 132 -6.98 -9.58 -3.54
C TRP A 132 -6.89 -9.54 -5.07
N LEU A 133 -5.71 -9.83 -5.63
CA LEU A 133 -5.52 -9.92 -7.08
C LEU A 133 -5.76 -11.32 -7.64
N ILE A 134 -5.86 -12.34 -6.78
CA ILE A 134 -6.04 -13.75 -7.13
C ILE A 134 -7.04 -14.45 -6.20
#